data_AF-A0A8H9P0W7-F1
#
_entry.id   AF-A0A8H9P0W7-F1
#
_cell.length_a   1.000
_cell.length_b   1.000
_cell.length_c   1.000
_cell.angle_alpha   90.00
_cell.angle_beta   90.00
_cell.angle_gamma   90.00
#
_symmetry.space_group_name_H-M   'P 1'
#
loop_
_entity.id
_entity.type
_entity.pdbx_description
1 polymer ?
#
loop_
_entity_poly.entity_id
_entity_poly.type
_entity_poly.pdbx_seq_one_letter_code
_entity_poly.pdbx_strand_id
1 'polypeptide(L)'
;MVIYNVMYIFLWGMAVLSYSKDVRINKIFSVQVLILLLFTALRFQTGYDWPVYQSYYNSPESSAISFEIGFVTLVYLFNFLGLNFNAFVFFVSVVQVILIAKVVKYFFPRQCVLILAIMFSLADFYLIPMFALMRQGLAVSIFLYGLMLYDKGCFTKAKILFVVSVLFHMSSIIIIASTYLIIKIKFSKKTLLAIFVLSLLAYLFAFDLIGYIISLILPYIGQKYEMYMQRDTYNASGFYRVAFSMVSVFACFLVYKYGSLNSLVLKNNNILKYALLAVIFPLLFYAYPTISTRYQYFYAIFMIGLGLTLLDYVKSNNLLIVILMMALLFYVPFYRFLTNPLSIVFVPYQNMITYDESNSTGTARTDELMSQLYQLWNK
;
A
#
# COMPACT_ATOMS: atom_id res chain seq x y z
N MET A 1 -18.86 4.46 10.57
CA MET A 1 -17.55 4.99 11.00
C MET A 1 -17.05 4.42 12.34
N VAL A 2 -17.94 4.12 13.30
CA VAL A 2 -17.56 3.64 14.66
C VAL A 2 -16.54 2.50 14.65
N ILE A 3 -16.77 1.42 13.89
CA ILE A 3 -15.86 0.26 13.86
C ILE A 3 -14.44 0.65 13.41
N TYR A 4 -14.30 1.52 12.42
CA TYR A 4 -13.00 2.04 11.97
C TYR A 4 -12.28 2.81 13.09
N ASN A 5 -12.99 3.67 13.83
CA ASN A 5 -12.41 4.41 14.96
C ASN A 5 -12.03 3.47 16.12
N VAL A 6 -12.85 2.44 16.41
CA VAL A 6 -12.51 1.42 17.42
C VAL A 6 -11.23 0.68 17.02
N MET A 7 -11.12 0.26 15.75
CA MET A 7 -9.90 -0.35 15.22
C MET A 7 -8.70 0.60 15.33
N TYR A 8 -8.87 1.86 14.97
CA TYR A 8 -7.82 2.88 15.08
C TYR A 8 -7.30 2.99 16.53
N ILE A 9 -8.21 3.18 17.50
CA ILE A 9 -7.88 3.31 18.91
C ILE A 9 -7.20 2.03 19.41
N PHE A 10 -7.71 0.86 19.03
CA PHE A 10 -7.12 -0.42 19.40
C PHE A 10 -5.68 -0.56 18.90
N LEU A 11 -5.44 -0.29 17.62
CA LEU A 11 -4.11 -0.46 17.00
C LEU A 11 -3.08 0.52 17.59
N TRP A 12 -3.47 1.77 17.82
CA TRP A 12 -2.60 2.77 18.46
C TRP A 12 -2.41 2.51 19.95
N GLY A 13 -3.43 2.01 20.64
CA GLY A 13 -3.32 1.53 22.02
C GLY A 13 -2.30 0.39 22.13
N MET A 14 -2.34 -0.58 21.21
CA MET A 14 -1.34 -1.64 21.13
C MET A 14 0.07 -1.11 20.80
N ALA A 15 0.18 -0.09 19.95
CA ALA A 15 1.45 0.58 19.68
C ALA A 15 2.01 1.25 20.94
N VAL A 16 1.18 1.96 21.71
CA VAL A 16 1.58 2.55 23.00
C VAL A 16 2.03 1.47 23.99
N LEU A 17 1.24 0.41 24.16
CA LEU A 17 1.57 -0.71 25.06
C LEU A 17 2.87 -1.42 24.67
N SER A 18 3.25 -1.41 23.39
CA SER A 18 4.49 -2.04 22.92
C SER A 18 5.77 -1.37 23.41
N TYR A 19 5.67 -0.13 23.91
CA TYR A 19 6.78 0.61 24.50
C TYR A 19 6.77 0.62 26.04
N SER A 20 5.80 -0.06 26.67
CA SER A 20 5.80 -0.32 28.11
C SER A 20 6.81 -1.42 28.47
N LYS A 21 7.54 -1.25 29.57
CA LYS A 21 8.69 -2.11 29.95
C LYS A 21 8.33 -3.60 30.14
N ASP A 22 7.08 -3.89 30.50
CA ASP A 22 6.67 -5.22 30.96
C ASP A 22 6.04 -6.11 29.88
N VAL A 23 5.89 -5.62 28.64
CA VAL A 23 5.13 -6.34 27.61
C VAL A 23 6.00 -6.92 26.50
N ARG A 24 5.74 -8.18 26.16
CA ARG A 24 6.42 -8.87 25.05
C ARG A 24 5.86 -8.37 23.71
N ILE A 25 6.62 -7.52 23.00
CA ILE A 25 6.27 -6.98 21.67
C ILE A 25 5.76 -8.04 20.69
N ASN A 26 6.29 -9.27 20.73
CA ASN A 26 5.85 -10.36 19.85
C ASN A 26 4.39 -10.76 20.11
N LYS A 27 3.95 -10.78 21.36
CA LYS A 27 2.54 -11.10 21.71
C LYS A 27 1.62 -9.98 21.24
N ILE A 28 1.97 -8.72 21.51
CA ILE A 28 1.22 -7.55 21.03
C ILE A 28 1.08 -7.59 19.51
N PHE A 29 2.20 -7.82 18.81
CA PHE A 29 2.21 -7.91 17.36
C PHE A 29 1.31 -9.04 16.84
N SER A 30 1.38 -10.24 17.42
CA SER A 30 0.50 -11.35 17.03
C SER A 30 -0.98 -11.03 17.24
N VAL A 31 -1.35 -10.40 18.36
CA VAL A 31 -2.73 -9.97 18.62
C VAL A 31 -3.17 -8.91 17.62
N GLN A 32 -2.32 -7.92 17.35
CA GLN A 32 -2.61 -6.86 16.37
C GLN A 32 -2.83 -7.45 14.97
N VAL A 33 -1.99 -8.39 14.55
CA VAL A 33 -2.12 -9.10 13.26
C VAL A 33 -3.40 -9.92 13.23
N LEU A 34 -3.75 -10.63 14.30
CA LEU A 34 -5.00 -11.40 14.37
C LEU A 34 -6.22 -10.49 14.21
N ILE A 35 -6.26 -9.37 14.92
CA ILE A 35 -7.37 -8.41 14.83
C ILE A 35 -7.46 -7.78 13.44
N LEU A 36 -6.33 -7.38 12.85
CA LEU A 36 -6.28 -6.89 11.48
C LEU A 36 -6.72 -7.94 10.44
N LEU A 37 -6.34 -9.20 10.66
CA LEU A 37 -6.74 -10.33 9.83
C LEU A 37 -8.25 -10.51 9.89
N LEU A 38 -8.85 -10.57 11.09
CA LEU A 38 -10.30 -10.71 11.25
C LEU A 38 -11.03 -9.53 10.62
N PHE A 39 -10.57 -8.30 10.88
CA PHE A 39 -11.15 -7.08 10.31
C PHE A 39 -11.11 -7.07 8.77
N THR A 40 -10.01 -7.54 8.17
CA THR A 40 -9.86 -7.52 6.72
C THR A 40 -10.56 -8.69 6.05
N ALA A 41 -10.42 -9.90 6.60
CA ALA A 41 -10.90 -11.14 5.98
C ALA A 41 -12.40 -11.34 6.13
N LEU A 42 -13.02 -10.80 7.18
CA LEU A 42 -14.46 -10.88 7.41
C LEU A 42 -15.24 -9.71 6.80
N ARG A 43 -14.62 -8.83 6.01
CA ARG A 43 -15.33 -7.72 5.38
C ARG A 43 -16.42 -8.23 4.43
N PHE A 44 -17.57 -7.56 4.40
CA PHE A 44 -18.66 -7.87 3.47
C PHE A 44 -18.88 -6.70 2.52
N GLN A 45 -18.92 -7.00 1.21
CA GLN A 45 -19.23 -6.04 0.14
C GLN A 45 -18.61 -4.63 0.34
N THR A 46 -17.29 -4.57 0.53
CA THR A 46 -16.58 -3.32 0.86
C THR A 46 -15.51 -3.01 -0.18
N GLY A 47 -15.35 -1.72 -0.54
CA GLY A 47 -14.44 -1.24 -1.57
C GLY A 47 -15.16 -0.94 -2.89
N TYR A 48 -14.49 -0.35 -3.87
CA TYR A 48 -15.16 -0.02 -5.15
C TYR A 48 -15.11 -1.15 -6.18
N ASP A 49 -14.11 -2.04 -6.13
CA ASP A 49 -13.97 -3.13 -7.11
C ASP A 49 -14.63 -4.46 -6.69
N TRP A 50 -15.19 -4.58 -5.48
CA TRP A 50 -15.77 -5.86 -5.01
C TRP A 50 -16.87 -6.40 -5.93
N PRO A 51 -17.78 -5.59 -6.55
CA PRO A 51 -18.81 -6.13 -7.43
C PRO A 51 -18.21 -6.75 -8.68
N VAL A 52 -17.14 -6.13 -9.22
CA VAL A 52 -16.43 -6.63 -10.39
C VAL A 52 -15.78 -7.97 -10.07
N TYR A 53 -15.15 -8.10 -8.90
CA TYR A 53 -14.58 -9.38 -8.46
C TYR A 53 -15.63 -10.45 -8.23
N GLN A 54 -16.79 -10.11 -7.64
CA GLN A 54 -17.85 -11.08 -7.40
C GLN A 54 -18.49 -11.54 -8.71
N SER A 55 -18.79 -10.60 -9.61
CA SER A 55 -19.33 -10.91 -10.94
C SER A 55 -18.39 -11.84 -11.71
N TYR A 56 -17.10 -11.52 -11.74
CA TYR A 56 -16.09 -12.39 -12.36
C TYR A 56 -16.00 -13.76 -11.69
N TYR A 57 -16.06 -13.82 -10.36
CA TYR A 57 -15.98 -15.08 -9.62
C TYR A 57 -17.15 -16.02 -9.95
N ASN A 58 -18.35 -15.46 -10.01
CA ASN A 58 -19.58 -16.22 -10.26
C ASN A 58 -19.71 -16.65 -11.73
N SER A 59 -19.15 -15.89 -12.67
CA SER A 59 -19.28 -16.16 -14.11
C SER A 59 -18.02 -15.72 -14.88
N PRO A 60 -16.89 -16.43 -14.71
CA PRO A 60 -15.61 -16.02 -15.29
C PRO A 60 -15.59 -16.10 -16.82
N GLU A 61 -16.35 -17.02 -17.42
CA GLU A 61 -16.43 -17.22 -18.88
C GLU A 61 -17.23 -16.13 -19.60
N SER A 62 -18.18 -15.50 -18.92
CA SER A 62 -19.04 -14.45 -19.49
C SER A 62 -18.56 -13.03 -19.15
N SER A 63 -17.42 -12.88 -18.47
CA SER A 63 -16.89 -11.58 -18.09
C SER A 63 -16.24 -10.87 -19.29
N ALA A 64 -16.66 -9.64 -19.56
CA ALA A 64 -15.99 -8.75 -20.52
C ALA A 64 -14.59 -8.30 -20.06
N ILE A 65 -14.27 -8.45 -18.77
CA ILE A 65 -12.98 -8.07 -18.19
C ILE A 65 -12.09 -9.31 -18.10
N SER A 66 -10.92 -9.21 -18.73
CA SER A 66 -9.84 -10.20 -18.60
C SER A 66 -8.92 -9.85 -17.42
N PHE A 67 -8.78 -10.77 -16.47
CA PHE A 67 -7.84 -10.65 -15.36
C PHE A 67 -6.56 -11.46 -15.62
N GLU A 68 -5.51 -11.15 -14.86
CA GLU A 68 -4.23 -11.84 -14.97
C GLU A 68 -4.34 -13.32 -14.58
N ILE A 69 -3.61 -14.18 -15.29
CA ILE A 69 -3.77 -15.64 -15.23
C ILE A 69 -3.67 -16.20 -13.81
N GLY A 70 -2.82 -15.66 -12.94
CA GLY A 70 -2.70 -16.13 -11.56
C GLY A 70 -3.97 -15.89 -10.74
N PHE A 71 -4.66 -14.77 -10.96
CA PHE A 71 -5.96 -14.51 -10.35
C PHE A 71 -7.03 -15.45 -10.90
N VAL A 72 -7.06 -15.61 -12.22
CA VAL A 72 -8.00 -16.49 -12.93
C VAL A 72 -7.88 -17.94 -12.44
N THR A 73 -6.65 -18.47 -12.37
CA THR A 73 -6.39 -19.81 -11.85
C THR A 73 -6.86 -19.97 -10.40
N LEU A 74 -6.67 -18.95 -9.56
CA LEU A 74 -7.13 -19.01 -8.17
C LEU A 74 -8.66 -19.01 -8.06
N VAL A 75 -9.35 -18.24 -8.90
CA VAL A 75 -10.82 -18.25 -8.98
C VAL A 75 -11.32 -19.63 -9.40
N TYR A 76 -10.79 -20.20 -10.48
CA TYR A 76 -11.18 -21.54 -10.93
C TYR A 76 -10.90 -22.63 -9.89
N LEU A 77 -9.79 -22.53 -9.15
CA LEU A 77 -9.49 -23.46 -8.05
C LEU A 77 -10.57 -23.41 -6.96
N PHE A 78 -10.98 -22.21 -6.53
CA PHE A 78 -12.01 -22.08 -5.48
C PHE A 78 -13.39 -22.50 -5.97
N ASN A 79 -13.74 -22.20 -7.22
CA ASN A 79 -14.97 -22.68 -7.85
C ASN A 79 -14.97 -24.22 -7.96
N PHE A 80 -13.85 -24.83 -8.34
CA PHE A 80 -13.70 -26.28 -8.39
C PHE A 80 -13.89 -26.94 -7.02
N LEU A 81 -13.44 -26.28 -5.94
CA LEU A 81 -13.65 -26.72 -4.56
C LEU A 81 -15.08 -26.46 -4.03
N GLY A 82 -15.97 -25.87 -4.83
CA GLY A 82 -17.34 -25.53 -4.42
C GLY A 82 -17.42 -24.41 -3.38
N LEU A 83 -16.38 -23.59 -3.25
CA LEU A 83 -16.35 -22.49 -2.29
C LEU A 83 -17.03 -21.24 -2.88
N ASN A 84 -17.66 -20.44 -2.02
CA ASN A 84 -18.30 -19.19 -2.44
C ASN A 84 -17.30 -18.01 -2.47
N PHE A 85 -17.73 -16.89 -3.06
CA PHE A 85 -16.92 -15.68 -3.18
C PHE A 85 -16.41 -15.15 -1.82
N ASN A 86 -17.20 -15.26 -0.75
CA ASN A 86 -16.80 -14.81 0.58
C ASN A 86 -15.63 -15.64 1.13
N ALA A 87 -15.65 -16.97 0.94
CA ALA A 87 -14.53 -17.83 1.29
C ALA A 87 -13.26 -17.50 0.49
N PHE A 88 -13.41 -17.17 -0.80
CA PHE A 88 -12.31 -16.69 -1.64
C PHE A 88 -11.71 -15.38 -1.12
N VAL A 89 -12.54 -14.38 -0.84
CA VAL A 89 -12.11 -13.08 -0.26
C VAL A 89 -11.43 -13.27 1.08
N PHE A 90 -11.98 -14.13 1.95
CA PHE A 90 -11.39 -14.46 3.24
C PHE A 90 -9.98 -15.03 3.07
N PHE A 91 -9.82 -16.04 2.22
CA PHE A 91 -8.51 -16.65 1.95
C PHE A 91 -7.49 -15.63 1.43
N VAL A 92 -7.84 -14.88 0.40
CA VAL A 92 -6.93 -13.88 -0.20
C VAL A 92 -6.49 -12.85 0.84
N SER A 93 -7.42 -12.40 1.69
CA SER A 93 -7.15 -11.44 2.76
C SER A 93 -6.21 -11.99 3.83
N VAL A 94 -6.44 -13.24 4.26
CA VAL A 94 -5.57 -13.93 5.22
C VAL A 94 -4.14 -14.03 4.68
N VAL A 95 -4.00 -14.44 3.42
CA VAL A 95 -2.68 -14.51 2.77
C VAL A 95 -2.01 -13.13 2.75
N GLN A 96 -2.70 -12.09 2.31
CA GLN A 96 -2.16 -10.72 2.27
C GLN A 96 -1.65 -10.25 3.64
N VAL A 97 -2.50 -10.32 4.67
CA VAL A 97 -2.17 -9.85 6.02
C VAL A 97 -1.00 -10.63 6.61
N ILE A 98 -0.98 -11.96 6.46
CA ILE A 98 0.11 -12.79 6.98
C ILE A 98 1.44 -12.47 6.28
N LEU A 99 1.44 -12.34 4.95
CA LEU A 99 2.66 -12.04 4.21
C LEU A 99 3.22 -10.66 4.59
N ILE A 100 2.37 -9.64 4.65
CA ILE A 100 2.77 -8.29 5.09
C ILE A 100 3.27 -8.31 6.53
N ALA A 101 2.58 -9.00 7.44
CA ALA A 101 3.02 -9.12 8.84
C ALA A 101 4.41 -9.76 8.95
N LYS A 102 4.69 -10.81 8.18
CA LYS A 102 6.03 -11.45 8.15
C LYS A 102 7.11 -10.49 7.65
N VAL A 103 6.80 -9.70 6.61
CA VAL A 103 7.72 -8.70 6.04
C VAL A 103 8.00 -7.58 7.05
N VAL A 104 6.96 -6.98 7.63
CA VAL A 104 7.07 -5.95 8.67
C VAL A 104 7.93 -6.46 9.83
N LYS A 105 7.66 -7.67 10.31
CA LYS A 105 8.39 -8.25 11.45
C LYS A 105 9.86 -8.51 11.13
N TYR A 106 10.15 -8.93 9.91
CA TYR A 106 11.52 -9.23 9.47
C TYR A 106 12.36 -7.95 9.34
N PHE A 107 11.88 -6.95 8.59
CA PHE A 107 12.66 -5.74 8.33
C PHE A 107 12.68 -4.78 9.53
N PHE A 108 11.62 -4.76 10.33
CA PHE A 108 11.45 -3.77 11.40
C PHE A 108 10.96 -4.42 12.72
N PRO A 109 11.72 -5.36 13.31
CA PRO A 109 11.25 -6.17 14.43
C PRO A 109 10.91 -5.37 15.70
N ARG A 110 11.55 -4.22 15.92
CA ARG A 110 11.34 -3.33 17.06
C ARG A 110 10.17 -2.36 16.86
N GLN A 111 9.93 -1.94 15.62
CA GLN A 111 8.88 -0.97 15.28
C GLN A 111 7.63 -1.61 14.65
N CYS A 112 7.60 -2.94 14.55
CA CYS A 112 6.57 -3.68 13.81
C CYS A 112 5.12 -3.35 14.20
N VAL A 113 4.84 -3.16 15.50
CA VAL A 113 3.50 -2.81 15.99
C VAL A 113 3.09 -1.41 15.54
N LEU A 114 4.01 -0.45 15.64
CA LEU A 114 3.78 0.94 15.24
C LEU A 114 3.64 1.08 13.73
N ILE A 115 4.41 0.31 12.94
CA ILE A 115 4.28 0.29 11.47
C ILE A 115 2.88 -0.15 11.06
N LEU A 116 2.34 -1.22 11.66
CA LEU A 116 0.97 -1.66 11.34
C LEU A 116 -0.09 -0.62 11.72
N ALA A 117 0.08 0.09 12.84
CA ALA A 117 -0.83 1.18 13.23
C ALA A 117 -0.78 2.34 12.23
N ILE A 118 0.42 2.74 11.77
CA ILE A 118 0.58 3.80 10.77
C ILE A 118 0.04 3.37 9.41
N MET A 119 0.34 2.15 8.95
CA MET A 119 -0.19 1.62 7.70
C MET A 119 -1.72 1.63 7.71
N PHE A 120 -2.36 1.17 8.80
CA PHE A 120 -3.82 1.23 8.93
C PHE A 120 -4.37 2.66 8.89
N SER A 121 -3.66 3.62 9.50
CA SER A 121 -4.06 5.03 9.53
C SER A 121 -3.99 5.70 8.16
N LEU A 122 -3.15 5.20 7.26
CA LEU A 122 -2.98 5.69 5.91
C LEU A 122 -3.78 4.81 4.95
N ALA A 123 -5.01 5.23 4.61
CA ALA A 123 -5.94 4.41 3.83
C ALA A 123 -5.33 3.88 2.51
N ASP A 124 -4.51 4.69 1.82
CA ASP A 124 -3.80 4.30 0.58
C ASP A 124 -2.81 3.15 0.78
N PHE A 125 -2.34 2.91 2.00
CA PHE A 125 -1.35 1.87 2.33
C PHE A 125 -1.93 0.66 3.04
N TYR A 126 -3.22 0.66 3.39
CA TYR A 126 -3.85 -0.49 4.01
C TYR A 126 -5.29 -0.70 3.56
N LEU A 127 -6.20 0.21 3.88
CA LEU A 127 -7.63 0.01 3.63
C LEU A 127 -7.94 -0.15 2.13
N ILE A 128 -7.46 0.74 1.28
CA ILE A 128 -7.74 0.71 -0.17
C ILE A 128 -7.11 -0.54 -0.81
N PRO A 129 -5.80 -0.84 -0.62
CA PRO A 129 -5.21 -2.05 -1.18
C PRO A 129 -5.87 -3.35 -0.74
N MET A 130 -6.26 -3.44 0.54
CA MET A 130 -6.84 -4.65 1.10
C MET A 130 -8.29 -4.85 0.69
N PHE A 131 -9.08 -3.77 0.61
CA PHE A 131 -10.53 -3.87 0.41
C PHE A 131 -10.94 -3.70 -1.04
N ALA A 132 -10.35 -2.73 -1.75
CA ALA A 132 -10.69 -2.42 -3.13
C ALA A 132 -9.71 -3.05 -4.13
N LEU A 133 -8.40 -2.99 -3.89
CA LEU A 133 -7.42 -3.43 -4.90
C LEU A 133 -6.92 -4.86 -4.67
N MET A 134 -7.82 -5.82 -4.41
CA MET A 134 -7.48 -7.18 -3.95
C MET A 134 -6.37 -7.87 -4.76
N ARG A 135 -6.41 -7.80 -6.10
CA ARG A 135 -5.36 -8.38 -6.98
C ARG A 135 -4.00 -7.72 -6.74
N GLN A 136 -3.96 -6.39 -6.72
CA GLN A 136 -2.75 -5.63 -6.46
C GLN A 136 -2.25 -5.84 -5.04
N GLY A 137 -3.12 -5.82 -4.04
CA GLY A 137 -2.79 -6.09 -2.64
C GLY A 137 -2.12 -7.45 -2.47
N LEU A 138 -2.64 -8.48 -3.15
CA LEU A 138 -2.05 -9.81 -3.19
C LEU A 138 -0.69 -9.82 -3.89
N ALA A 139 -0.58 -9.21 -5.07
CA ALA A 139 0.67 -9.11 -5.81
C ALA A 139 1.77 -8.39 -4.99
N VAL A 140 1.44 -7.29 -4.32
CA VAL A 140 2.36 -6.53 -3.44
C VAL A 140 2.80 -7.39 -2.26
N SER A 141 1.86 -8.07 -1.61
CA SER A 141 2.15 -8.93 -0.45
C SER A 141 3.10 -10.08 -0.83
N ILE A 142 2.87 -10.71 -1.99
CA ILE A 142 3.73 -11.77 -2.54
C ILE A 142 5.11 -11.20 -2.91
N PHE A 143 5.15 -10.05 -3.58
CA PHE A 143 6.41 -9.39 -3.95
C PHE A 143 7.24 -9.06 -2.71
N LEU A 144 6.66 -8.41 -1.70
CA LEU A 144 7.34 -8.03 -0.47
C LEU A 144 7.88 -9.26 0.28
N TYR A 145 7.11 -10.34 0.32
CA TYR A 145 7.58 -11.60 0.89
C TYR A 145 8.72 -12.24 0.07
N GLY A 146 8.64 -12.15 -1.26
CA GLY A 146 9.76 -12.49 -2.16
C GLY A 146 11.01 -11.67 -1.89
N LEU A 147 10.85 -10.36 -1.65
CA LEU A 147 11.94 -9.45 -1.32
C LEU A 147 12.58 -9.80 0.03
N MET A 148 11.77 -10.17 1.02
CA MET A 148 12.25 -10.71 2.31
C MET A 148 13.07 -12.00 2.12
N LEU A 149 12.62 -12.94 1.27
CA LEU A 149 13.37 -14.15 0.97
C LEU A 149 14.67 -13.86 0.19
N TYR A 150 14.64 -12.89 -0.71
CA TYR A 150 15.83 -12.44 -1.44
C TYR A 150 16.89 -11.92 -0.47
N ASP A 151 16.48 -11.09 0.50
CA ASP A 151 17.35 -10.54 1.54
C ASP A 151 17.94 -11.63 2.45
N LYS A 152 17.17 -12.69 2.73
CA LYS A 152 17.64 -13.90 3.44
C LYS A 152 18.57 -14.81 2.61
N GLY A 153 18.90 -14.44 1.37
CA GLY A 153 19.71 -15.27 0.47
C GLY A 153 18.96 -16.45 -0.18
N CYS A 154 17.64 -16.57 0.01
CA CYS A 154 16.81 -17.61 -0.58
C CYS A 154 16.39 -17.26 -2.03
N PHE A 155 17.37 -17.01 -2.90
CA PHE A 155 17.15 -16.39 -4.21
C PHE A 155 16.18 -17.14 -5.13
N THR A 156 16.22 -18.48 -5.17
CA THR A 156 15.32 -19.28 -6.01
C THR A 156 13.86 -19.08 -5.61
N LYS A 157 13.57 -19.18 -4.30
CA LYS A 157 12.23 -18.97 -3.76
C LYS A 157 11.75 -17.53 -4.01
N ALA A 158 12.65 -16.54 -3.85
CA ALA A 158 12.34 -15.15 -4.14
C ALA A 158 11.97 -14.92 -5.62
N LYS A 159 12.76 -15.46 -6.56
CA LYS A 159 12.49 -15.36 -8.01
C LYS A 159 11.14 -15.98 -8.39
N ILE A 160 10.80 -17.14 -7.81
CA ILE A 160 9.48 -17.77 -8.02
C ILE A 160 8.38 -16.83 -7.55
N LEU A 161 8.50 -16.26 -6.34
CA LEU A 161 7.49 -15.33 -5.83
C LEU A 161 7.38 -14.04 -6.65
N PHE A 162 8.47 -13.54 -7.21
CA PHE A 162 8.42 -12.40 -8.13
C PHE A 162 7.63 -12.73 -9.40
N VAL A 163 7.84 -13.91 -9.99
CA VAL A 163 7.03 -14.38 -11.13
C VAL A 163 5.56 -14.50 -10.71
N VAL A 164 5.27 -15.14 -9.57
CA VAL A 164 3.89 -15.29 -9.06
C VAL A 164 3.23 -13.92 -8.85
N SER A 165 3.95 -12.93 -8.33
CA SER A 165 3.43 -11.56 -8.16
C SER A 165 2.98 -10.94 -9.49
N VAL A 166 3.75 -11.14 -10.57
CA VAL A 166 3.39 -10.69 -11.92
C VAL A 166 2.13 -11.40 -12.43
N LEU A 167 1.97 -12.69 -12.15
CA LEU A 167 0.78 -13.45 -12.55
C LEU A 167 -0.50 -12.95 -11.87
N PHE A 168 -0.41 -12.30 -10.70
CA PHE A 168 -1.56 -11.68 -10.04
C PHE A 168 -1.77 -10.23 -10.45
N HIS A 169 -0.70 -9.50 -10.78
CA HIS A 169 -0.83 -8.15 -11.31
C HIS A 169 0.40 -7.70 -12.12
N MET A 170 0.17 -7.27 -13.36
CA MET A 170 1.25 -6.87 -14.28
C MET A 170 2.08 -5.67 -13.80
N SER A 171 1.54 -4.81 -12.94
CA SER A 171 2.30 -3.69 -12.38
C SER A 171 3.57 -4.14 -11.66
N SER A 172 3.60 -5.37 -11.13
CA SER A 172 4.77 -5.93 -10.46
C SER A 172 6.02 -6.00 -11.34
N ILE A 173 5.90 -6.02 -12.68
CA ILE A 173 7.06 -6.04 -13.59
C ILE A 173 7.96 -4.82 -13.37
N ILE A 174 7.38 -3.62 -13.37
CA ILE A 174 8.12 -2.35 -13.19
C ILE A 174 8.77 -2.31 -11.80
N ILE A 175 8.07 -2.84 -10.79
CA ILE A 175 8.58 -2.93 -9.42
C ILE A 175 9.77 -3.91 -9.32
N ILE A 176 9.66 -5.09 -9.92
CA ILE A 176 10.75 -6.08 -9.93
C ILE A 176 11.96 -5.52 -10.69
N ALA A 177 11.74 -4.88 -11.84
CA ALA A 177 12.79 -4.24 -12.62
C ALA A 177 13.50 -3.14 -11.82
N SER A 178 12.75 -2.21 -11.22
CA SER A 178 13.33 -1.13 -10.39
C SER A 178 14.07 -1.66 -9.17
N THR A 179 13.56 -2.70 -8.51
CA THR A 179 14.24 -3.40 -7.40
C THR A 179 15.54 -4.04 -7.87
N TYR A 180 15.53 -4.76 -8.99
CA TYR A 180 16.72 -5.40 -9.53
C TYR A 180 17.80 -4.38 -9.89
N LEU A 181 17.41 -3.29 -10.56
CA LEU A 181 18.31 -2.19 -10.92
C LEU A 181 18.97 -1.59 -9.67
N ILE A 182 18.19 -1.24 -8.64
CA ILE A 182 18.77 -0.58 -7.46
C ILE A 182 19.64 -1.51 -6.60
N ILE A 183 19.35 -2.82 -6.59
CA ILE A 183 20.16 -3.80 -5.87
C ILE A 183 21.48 -4.08 -6.60
N LYS A 184 21.42 -4.33 -7.92
CA LYS A 184 22.58 -4.77 -8.71
C LYS A 184 23.50 -3.64 -9.12
N ILE A 185 22.94 -2.48 -9.47
CA ILE A 185 23.73 -1.33 -9.83
C ILE A 185 24.27 -0.71 -8.54
N LYS A 186 25.60 -0.62 -8.45
CA LYS A 186 26.28 0.08 -7.35
C LYS A 186 26.09 1.59 -7.52
N PHE A 187 24.89 2.07 -7.21
CA PHE A 187 24.64 3.50 -7.20
C PHE A 187 25.45 4.16 -6.09
N SER A 188 26.31 5.12 -6.46
CA SER A 188 26.96 5.98 -5.49
C SER A 188 25.93 6.88 -4.81
N LYS A 189 26.21 7.37 -3.59
CA LYS A 189 25.35 8.36 -2.92
C LYS A 189 25.10 9.60 -3.81
N LYS A 190 26.11 10.01 -4.59
CA LYS A 190 26.00 11.12 -5.55
C LYS A 190 25.02 10.80 -6.68
N THR A 191 25.06 9.59 -7.21
CA THR A 191 24.14 9.15 -8.28
C THR A 191 22.69 9.10 -7.78
N LEU A 192 22.46 8.56 -6.59
CA LEU A 192 21.11 8.53 -6.00
C LEU A 192 20.57 9.93 -5.75
N LEU A 193 21.41 10.84 -5.23
CA LEU A 193 21.04 12.24 -5.05
C LEU A 193 20.75 12.93 -6.38
N ALA A 194 21.55 12.68 -7.42
CA ALA A 194 21.30 13.23 -8.75
C ALA A 194 19.96 12.76 -9.33
N ILE A 195 19.64 11.46 -9.22
CA ILE A 195 18.33 10.93 -9.65
C ILE A 195 17.20 11.62 -8.88
N PHE A 196 17.32 11.72 -7.56
CA PHE A 196 16.31 12.41 -6.74
C PHE A 196 16.12 13.88 -7.15
N VAL A 197 17.21 14.63 -7.34
CA VAL A 197 17.16 16.04 -7.75
C VAL A 197 16.53 16.18 -9.13
N LEU A 198 16.89 15.33 -10.09
CA LEU A 198 16.28 15.34 -11.43
C LEU A 198 14.77 15.04 -11.37
N SER A 199 14.34 14.04 -10.58
CA SER A 199 12.91 13.76 -10.37
C SER A 199 12.19 14.92 -9.70
N LEU A 200 12.82 15.58 -8.73
CA LEU A 200 12.25 16.74 -8.04
C LEU A 200 12.09 17.95 -8.97
N LEU A 201 13.09 18.23 -9.81
CA LEU A 201 13.02 19.30 -10.80
C LEU A 201 11.94 19.00 -11.84
N ALA A 202 11.87 17.76 -12.35
CA ALA A 202 10.82 17.37 -13.28
C ALA A 202 9.41 17.59 -12.67
N TYR A 203 9.22 17.23 -11.41
CA TYR A 203 7.97 17.49 -10.68
C TYR A 203 7.65 18.99 -10.52
N LEU A 204 8.62 19.79 -10.08
CA LEU A 204 8.42 21.23 -9.85
C LEU A 204 8.11 22.01 -11.13
N PHE A 205 8.76 21.65 -12.24
CA PHE A 205 8.57 22.28 -13.54
C PHE A 205 7.46 21.62 -14.38
N ALA A 206 6.72 20.66 -13.81
CA ALA A 206 5.68 19.92 -14.51
C ALA A 206 6.17 19.28 -15.83
N PHE A 207 7.41 18.78 -15.84
CA PHE A 207 7.97 18.06 -16.98
C PHE A 207 7.55 16.59 -16.92
N ASP A 208 6.51 16.23 -17.66
CA ASP A 208 5.96 14.86 -17.70
C ASP A 208 6.72 13.95 -18.69
N LEU A 209 7.95 13.58 -18.31
CA LEU A 209 8.77 12.65 -19.09
C LEU A 209 8.11 11.27 -19.22
N ILE A 210 7.44 10.80 -18.17
CA ILE A 210 6.82 9.48 -18.16
C ILE A 210 5.62 9.45 -19.09
N GLY A 211 4.77 10.48 -19.08
CA GLY A 211 3.66 10.58 -20.02
C GLY A 211 4.09 10.60 -21.47
N TYR A 212 5.20 11.28 -21.77
CA TYR A 212 5.81 11.24 -23.10
C TYR A 212 6.29 9.82 -23.48
N ILE A 213 6.93 9.09 -22.56
CA ILE A 213 7.36 7.71 -22.83
C ILE A 213 6.14 6.79 -23.01
N ILE A 214 5.12 6.93 -22.16
CA ILE A 214 3.90 6.12 -22.23
C ILE A 214 3.17 6.38 -23.54
N SER A 215 3.08 7.62 -24.02
CA SER A 215 2.40 7.93 -25.28
C SER A 215 3.06 7.27 -26.49
N LEU A 216 4.38 7.09 -26.47
CA LEU A 216 5.13 6.37 -27.52
C LEU A 216 4.84 4.86 -27.54
N ILE A 217 4.57 4.27 -26.38
CA ILE A 217 4.30 2.83 -26.26
C ILE A 217 2.81 2.50 -26.15
N LEU A 218 1.95 3.52 -26.04
CA LEU A 218 0.50 3.38 -25.87
C LEU A 218 -0.15 2.42 -26.88
N PRO A 219 0.21 2.44 -28.18
CA PRO A 219 -0.34 1.51 -29.17
C PRO A 219 -0.11 0.03 -28.83
N TYR A 220 0.86 -0.28 -27.97
CA TYR A 220 1.29 -1.64 -27.63
C TYR A 220 0.86 -2.09 -26.23
N ILE A 221 0.45 -1.18 -25.34
CA ILE A 221 0.13 -1.49 -23.93
C ILE A 221 -1.38 -1.53 -23.62
N GLY A 222 -2.23 -1.16 -24.59
CA GLY A 222 -3.67 -1.37 -24.58
C GLY A 222 -4.52 -0.28 -23.89
N GLN A 223 -5.84 -0.34 -24.12
CA GLN A 223 -6.83 0.69 -23.76
C GLN A 223 -6.94 0.99 -22.25
N LYS A 224 -6.53 0.07 -21.37
CA LYS A 224 -6.59 0.28 -19.91
C LYS A 224 -5.71 1.44 -19.44
N TYR A 225 -4.51 1.58 -20.01
CA TYR A 225 -3.59 2.66 -19.63
C TYR A 225 -3.99 4.00 -20.26
N GLU A 226 -4.61 3.95 -21.44
CA GLU A 226 -5.20 5.13 -22.08
C GLU A 226 -6.28 5.77 -21.19
N MET A 227 -7.13 4.95 -20.55
CA MET A 227 -8.12 5.46 -19.60
C MET A 227 -7.48 6.19 -18.41
N TYR A 228 -6.38 5.68 -17.86
CA TYR A 228 -5.65 6.38 -16.80
C TYR A 228 -5.06 7.68 -17.32
N MET A 229 -4.50 7.72 -18.53
CA MET A 229 -3.96 8.95 -19.09
C MET A 229 -5.02 10.04 -19.34
N GLN A 230 -6.23 9.66 -19.72
CA GLN A 230 -7.31 10.61 -19.99
C GLN A 230 -8.01 11.10 -18.72
N ARG A 231 -8.10 10.26 -17.68
CA ARG A 231 -8.87 10.54 -16.46
C ARG A 231 -8.02 10.99 -15.28
N ASP A 232 -6.76 10.59 -15.21
CA ASP A 232 -5.83 11.14 -14.23
C ASP A 232 -5.37 12.51 -14.74
N THR A 233 -5.89 13.58 -14.15
CA THR A 233 -5.36 14.94 -14.35
C THR A 233 -4.76 15.42 -13.04
N TYR A 234 -3.44 15.51 -12.99
CA TYR A 234 -2.77 16.05 -11.82
C TYR A 234 -2.73 17.58 -11.86
N ASN A 235 -3.85 18.22 -11.54
CA ASN A 235 -3.92 19.65 -11.27
C ASN A 235 -3.65 19.94 -9.79
N ALA A 236 -2.43 19.65 -9.34
CA ALA A 236 -1.99 20.11 -8.03
C ALA A 236 -1.65 21.60 -8.09
N SER A 237 -2.17 22.37 -7.14
CA SER A 237 -1.79 23.78 -6.98
C SER A 237 -0.26 23.92 -6.80
N GLY A 238 0.30 25.07 -7.20
CA GLY A 238 1.72 25.35 -6.97
C GLY A 238 2.13 25.16 -5.51
N PHE A 239 1.24 25.53 -4.57
CA PHE A 239 1.44 25.30 -3.14
C PHE A 239 1.56 23.82 -2.79
N TYR A 240 0.68 22.96 -3.32
CA TYR A 240 0.78 21.51 -3.10
C TYR A 240 2.10 20.96 -3.64
N ARG A 241 2.53 21.40 -4.82
CA ARG A 241 3.83 20.98 -5.39
C ARG A 241 5.01 21.35 -4.52
N VAL A 242 5.01 22.56 -3.98
CA VAL A 242 6.07 23.00 -3.04
C VAL A 242 6.01 22.19 -1.74
N ALA A 243 4.85 22.02 -1.13
CA ALA A 243 4.69 21.24 0.11
C ALA A 243 5.15 19.78 -0.06
N PHE A 244 4.72 19.12 -1.14
CA PHE A 244 5.13 17.75 -1.45
C PHE A 244 6.65 17.64 -1.71
N SER A 245 7.22 18.64 -2.38
CA SER A 245 8.67 18.74 -2.59
C SER A 245 9.43 18.85 -1.27
N MET A 246 8.96 19.68 -0.32
CA MET A 246 9.59 19.80 1.00
C MET A 246 9.56 18.46 1.77
N VAL A 247 8.43 17.77 1.76
CA VAL A 247 8.30 16.44 2.40
C VAL A 247 9.24 15.43 1.72
N SER A 248 9.34 15.46 0.40
CA SER A 248 10.23 14.57 -0.37
C SER A 248 11.71 14.86 -0.10
N VAL A 249 12.09 16.13 0.01
CA VAL A 249 13.45 16.54 0.40
C VAL A 249 13.77 16.08 1.82
N PHE A 250 12.85 16.26 2.76
CA PHE A 250 13.02 15.77 4.12
C PHE A 250 13.17 14.24 4.16
N ALA A 251 12.33 13.51 3.43
CA ALA A 251 12.41 12.06 3.30
C ALA A 251 13.75 11.60 2.70
N CYS A 252 14.22 12.25 1.63
CA CYS A 252 15.52 11.97 1.01
C CYS A 252 16.68 12.31 1.97
N PHE A 253 16.57 13.41 2.73
CA PHE A 253 17.55 13.76 3.76
C PHE A 253 17.65 12.69 4.85
N LEU A 254 16.52 12.12 5.29
CA LEU A 254 16.53 10.98 6.21
C LEU A 254 17.27 9.79 5.59
N VAL A 255 16.95 9.39 4.37
CA VAL A 255 17.68 8.31 3.67
C VAL A 255 19.18 8.58 3.62
N TYR A 256 19.59 9.82 3.32
CA TYR A 256 20.99 10.20 3.20
C TYR A 256 21.73 10.20 4.54
N LYS A 257 21.18 10.85 5.57
CA LYS A 257 21.77 10.95 6.92
C LYS A 257 21.83 9.60 7.60
N TYR A 258 20.78 8.79 7.48
CA TYR A 258 20.77 7.46 8.04
C TYR A 258 21.70 6.52 7.28
N GLY A 259 21.87 6.66 5.96
CA GLY A 259 22.90 5.95 5.22
C GLY A 259 24.35 6.25 5.62
N SER A 260 24.61 7.16 6.57
CA SER A 260 25.94 7.36 7.18
C SER A 260 26.03 6.91 8.64
N LEU A 261 24.92 6.56 9.28
CA LEU A 261 24.88 6.19 10.70
C LEU A 261 25.02 4.67 10.85
N ASN A 262 25.81 4.22 11.82
CA ASN A 262 26.13 2.80 12.02
C ASN A 262 25.06 2.06 12.85
N SER A 263 23.77 2.36 12.64
CA SER A 263 22.69 1.73 13.44
C SER A 263 22.39 0.30 12.98
N LEU A 264 21.88 -0.54 13.89
CA LEU A 264 21.60 -1.96 13.65
C LEU A 264 20.61 -2.22 12.49
N VAL A 265 19.66 -1.31 12.24
CA VAL A 265 18.72 -1.37 11.09
C VAL A 265 19.43 -1.06 9.77
N LEU A 266 20.52 -0.29 9.82
CA LEU A 266 21.24 0.25 8.66
C LEU A 266 22.39 -0.63 8.18
N LYS A 267 22.68 -1.75 8.85
CA LYS A 267 23.58 -2.78 8.28
C LYS A 267 23.05 -3.32 6.95
N ASN A 268 21.73 -3.22 6.71
CA ASN A 268 21.12 -3.61 5.46
C ASN A 268 20.95 -2.41 4.51
N ASN A 269 21.97 -2.18 3.66
CA ASN A 269 21.97 -1.15 2.62
C ASN A 269 20.75 -1.22 1.67
N ASN A 270 20.05 -2.35 1.60
CA ASN A 270 18.89 -2.49 0.73
C ASN A 270 17.66 -1.73 1.24
N ILE A 271 17.46 -1.62 2.57
CA ILE A 271 16.30 -0.90 3.13
C ILE A 271 16.31 0.57 2.69
N LEU A 272 17.49 1.21 2.72
CA LEU A 272 17.66 2.60 2.27
C LEU A 272 17.36 2.77 0.78
N LYS A 273 17.75 1.80 -0.04
CA LYS A 273 17.46 1.78 -1.47
C LYS A 273 15.96 1.65 -1.73
N TYR A 274 15.27 0.75 -1.04
CA TYR A 274 13.81 0.59 -1.16
C TYR A 274 13.07 1.84 -0.68
N ALA A 275 13.50 2.41 0.45
CA ALA A 275 12.98 3.66 0.98
C ALA A 275 13.10 4.80 -0.06
N LEU A 276 14.27 4.93 -0.70
CA LEU A 276 14.47 5.91 -1.77
C LEU A 276 13.51 5.71 -2.95
N LEU A 277 13.27 4.46 -3.37
CA LEU A 277 12.28 4.18 -4.42
C LEU A 277 10.89 4.70 -4.02
N ALA A 278 10.48 4.54 -2.76
CA ALA A 278 9.19 5.05 -2.29
C ALA A 278 9.06 6.59 -2.35
N VAL A 279 10.17 7.33 -2.46
CA VAL A 279 10.18 8.80 -2.67
C VAL A 279 10.27 9.14 -4.16
N ILE A 280 11.09 8.41 -4.92
CA ILE A 280 11.30 8.67 -6.35
C ILE A 280 10.04 8.36 -7.17
N PHE A 281 9.35 7.25 -6.90
CA PHE A 281 8.17 6.84 -7.69
C PHE A 281 7.07 7.92 -7.73
N PRO A 282 6.65 8.50 -6.58
CA PRO A 282 5.69 9.60 -6.59
C PRO A 282 6.11 10.84 -7.38
N LEU A 283 7.42 11.15 -7.40
CA LEU A 283 7.95 12.29 -8.15
C LEU A 283 8.00 12.02 -9.65
N LEU A 284 8.29 10.78 -10.06
CA LEU A 284 8.35 10.41 -11.48
C LEU A 284 6.96 10.25 -12.10
N PHE A 285 6.03 9.63 -11.38
CA PHE A 285 4.68 9.32 -11.86
C PHE A 285 3.64 10.35 -11.41
N TYR A 286 4.07 11.56 -11.05
CA TYR A 286 3.21 12.58 -10.44
C TYR A 286 2.00 12.94 -11.31
N ALA A 287 2.15 12.94 -12.64
CA ALA A 287 1.08 13.22 -13.59
C ALA A 287 -0.06 12.18 -13.55
N TYR A 288 0.20 11.00 -12.98
CA TYR A 288 -0.71 9.86 -12.92
C TYR A 288 -0.90 9.41 -11.47
N PRO A 289 -1.74 10.07 -10.66
CA PRO A 289 -1.89 9.76 -9.23
C PRO A 289 -2.28 8.32 -8.95
N THR A 290 -3.10 7.71 -9.82
CA THR A 290 -3.48 6.31 -9.71
C THR A 290 -2.26 5.41 -9.84
N ILE A 291 -1.38 5.70 -10.81
CA ILE A 291 -0.14 4.92 -11.03
C ILE A 291 0.87 5.19 -9.90
N SER A 292 1.03 6.45 -9.54
CA SER A 292 1.94 6.94 -8.48
C SER A 292 1.70 6.25 -7.14
N THR A 293 0.47 6.34 -6.63
CA THR A 293 0.09 5.73 -5.34
C THR A 293 0.22 4.21 -5.36
N ARG A 294 -0.15 3.58 -6.47
CA ARG A 294 -0.06 2.13 -6.67
C ARG A 294 1.38 1.61 -6.64
N TYR A 295 2.33 2.34 -7.21
CA TYR A 295 3.75 1.97 -7.12
C TYR A 295 4.40 2.35 -5.80
N GLN A 296 4.02 3.49 -5.23
CA GLN A 296 4.50 3.90 -3.91
C GLN A 296 4.18 2.84 -2.84
N TYR A 297 3.01 2.22 -2.92
CA TYR A 297 2.57 1.19 -1.98
C TYR A 297 3.56 0.02 -1.82
N PHE A 298 4.26 -0.38 -2.89
CA PHE A 298 5.26 -1.46 -2.83
C PHE A 298 6.46 -1.14 -1.94
N TYR A 299 6.78 0.14 -1.73
CA TYR A 299 7.98 0.55 -1.00
C TYR A 299 7.69 1.44 0.23
N ALA A 300 6.45 1.92 0.40
CA ALA A 300 6.07 2.83 1.48
C ALA A 300 6.43 2.32 2.88
N ILE A 301 6.31 1.00 3.10
CA ILE A 301 6.69 0.34 4.36
C ILE A 301 8.15 0.62 4.75
N PHE A 302 9.07 0.70 3.78
CA PHE A 302 10.48 0.96 4.05
C PHE A 302 10.73 2.42 4.42
N MET A 303 10.00 3.36 3.81
CA MET A 303 10.05 4.77 4.21
C MET A 303 9.48 4.99 5.61
N ILE A 304 8.34 4.37 5.93
CA ILE A 304 7.74 4.43 7.26
C ILE A 304 8.73 3.84 8.28
N GLY A 305 9.20 2.62 8.05
CA GLY A 305 10.14 1.95 8.96
C GLY A 305 11.43 2.74 9.16
N LEU A 306 11.99 3.34 8.11
CA LEU A 306 13.14 4.24 8.20
C LEU A 306 12.83 5.48 9.04
N GLY A 307 11.69 6.15 8.79
CA GLY A 307 11.26 7.31 9.58
C GLY A 307 11.13 6.98 11.07
N LEU A 308 10.63 5.80 11.41
CA LEU A 308 10.50 5.36 12.80
C LEU A 308 11.83 5.09 13.50
N THR A 309 12.95 4.94 12.78
CA THR A 309 14.27 4.86 13.42
C THR A 309 14.67 6.17 14.11
N LEU A 310 14.03 7.30 13.78
CA LEU A 310 14.19 8.55 14.52
C LEU A 310 13.76 8.43 15.99
N LEU A 311 12.87 7.49 16.32
CA LEU A 311 12.42 7.27 17.69
C LEU A 311 13.55 6.73 18.58
N ASP A 312 14.58 6.10 18.01
CA ASP A 312 15.73 5.61 18.78
C ASP A 312 16.56 6.77 19.39
N TYR A 313 16.38 8.01 18.90
CA TYR A 313 17.03 9.21 19.43
C TYR A 313 16.17 10.00 20.41
N VAL A 314 14.91 9.60 20.61
CA VAL A 314 14.01 10.25 21.56
C VAL A 314 14.30 9.73 22.96
N LYS A 315 14.51 10.64 23.92
CA LYS A 315 14.69 10.26 25.34
C LYS A 315 13.50 9.43 25.82
N SER A 316 13.75 8.40 26.62
CA SER A 316 12.72 7.46 27.13
C SER A 316 11.50 8.16 27.75
N ASN A 317 11.73 9.26 28.48
CA ASN A 317 10.67 10.00 29.16
C ASN A 317 9.73 10.74 28.19
N ASN A 318 10.17 11.00 26.96
CA ASN A 318 9.40 11.73 25.95
C ASN A 318 8.80 10.79 24.89
N LEU A 319 9.24 9.53 24.84
CA LEU A 319 8.86 8.59 23.78
C LEU A 319 7.34 8.34 23.72
N LEU A 320 6.71 8.18 24.89
CA LEU A 320 5.26 8.02 24.98
C LEU A 320 4.52 9.23 24.40
N ILE A 321 4.95 10.44 24.75
CA ILE A 321 4.38 11.69 24.26
C ILE A 321 4.51 11.75 22.74
N VAL A 322 5.68 11.40 22.19
CA VAL A 322 5.90 11.37 20.74
C VAL A 322 4.97 10.38 20.04
N ILE A 323 4.78 9.17 20.60
CA ILE A 323 3.87 8.16 20.01
C ILE A 323 2.41 8.65 20.05
N LEU A 324 1.98 9.29 21.14
CA LEU A 324 0.64 9.88 21.23
C LEU A 324 0.43 11.02 20.24
N MET A 325 1.44 11.89 20.08
CA MET A 325 1.41 12.95 19.07
C MET A 325 1.35 12.37 17.65
N MET A 326 2.09 11.29 17.38
CA MET A 326 2.00 10.58 16.11
C MET A 326 0.59 10.01 15.88
N ALA A 327 -0.03 9.41 16.89
CA ALA A 327 -1.42 8.95 16.78
C ALA A 327 -2.32 10.12 16.38
N LEU A 328 -2.30 11.23 17.12
CA LEU A 328 -3.12 12.40 16.77
C LEU A 328 -2.85 12.92 15.35
N LEU A 329 -1.58 12.98 14.92
CA LEU A 329 -1.20 13.42 13.58
C LEU A 329 -1.73 12.47 12.49
N PHE A 330 -1.60 11.16 12.69
CA PHE A 330 -2.07 10.15 11.74
C PHE A 330 -3.58 9.96 11.77
N TYR A 331 -4.27 10.45 12.79
CA TYR A 331 -5.73 10.49 12.80
C TYR A 331 -6.28 11.49 11.78
N VAL A 332 -5.57 12.57 11.47
CA VAL A 332 -6.01 13.58 10.48
C VAL A 332 -6.26 12.97 9.08
N PRO A 333 -5.29 12.30 8.43
CA PRO A 333 -5.53 11.67 7.13
C PRO A 333 -6.54 10.50 7.23
N PHE A 334 -6.56 9.77 8.34
CA PHE A 334 -7.52 8.69 8.58
C PHE A 334 -8.97 9.21 8.64
N TYR A 335 -9.20 10.25 9.43
CA TYR A 335 -10.50 10.90 9.56
C TYR A 335 -10.94 11.51 8.23
N ARG A 336 -10.03 12.22 7.55
CA ARG A 336 -10.28 12.76 6.20
C ARG A 336 -10.73 11.66 5.24
N PHE A 337 -10.11 10.47 5.28
CA PHE A 337 -10.56 9.35 4.48
C PHE A 337 -11.98 8.92 4.87
N LEU A 338 -12.27 8.72 6.16
CA LEU A 338 -13.59 8.26 6.60
C LEU A 338 -14.73 9.25 6.28
N THR A 339 -14.45 10.56 6.26
CA THR A 339 -15.45 11.59 5.97
C THR A 339 -15.52 12.01 4.52
N ASN A 340 -14.62 11.52 3.66
CA ASN A 340 -14.66 11.83 2.24
C ASN A 340 -15.91 11.17 1.60
N PRO A 341 -16.74 11.91 0.85
CA PRO A 341 -17.90 11.33 0.15
C PRO A 341 -17.55 10.11 -0.73
N LEU A 342 -16.38 10.13 -1.36
CA LEU A 342 -15.90 9.03 -2.20
C LEU A 342 -15.55 7.75 -1.41
N SER A 343 -15.48 7.85 -0.08
CA SER A 343 -15.24 6.70 0.81
C SER A 343 -16.51 5.97 1.21
N ILE A 344 -17.67 6.31 0.61
CA ILE A 344 -18.95 5.67 0.91
C ILE A 344 -18.90 4.15 0.74
N VAL A 345 -18.16 3.63 -0.24
CA VAL A 345 -17.97 2.17 -0.45
C VAL A 345 -17.21 1.46 0.67
N PHE A 346 -16.62 2.22 1.61
CA PHE A 346 -15.98 1.70 2.81
C PHE A 346 -16.83 1.89 4.06
N VAL A 347 -17.73 2.88 4.09
CA VAL A 347 -18.48 3.28 5.29
C VAL A 347 -19.99 3.08 5.08
N PRO A 348 -20.69 2.33 5.96
CA PRO A 348 -20.20 1.66 7.16
C PRO A 348 -19.38 0.39 6.86
N TYR A 349 -18.53 -0.02 7.81
CA TYR A 349 -17.92 -1.34 7.76
C TYR A 349 -18.99 -2.40 7.93
N GLN A 350 -19.01 -3.40 7.06
CA GLN A 350 -19.91 -4.56 7.17
C GLN A 350 -19.07 -5.83 7.31
N ASN A 351 -19.55 -6.74 8.16
CA ASN A 351 -18.91 -8.03 8.44
C ASN A 351 -19.78 -9.15 7.87
N MET A 352 -19.17 -10.16 7.25
CA MET A 352 -19.84 -11.37 6.74
C MET A 352 -20.72 -12.09 7.78
N ILE A 353 -20.46 -11.91 9.07
CA ILE A 353 -21.22 -12.54 10.17
C ILE A 353 -22.41 -11.69 10.64
N THR A 354 -22.27 -10.37 10.64
CA THR A 354 -23.22 -9.43 11.26
C THR A 354 -23.64 -8.32 10.29
N TYR A 355 -23.69 -8.62 8.99
CA TYR A 355 -24.06 -7.64 7.98
C TYR A 355 -25.55 -7.32 8.10
N ASP A 356 -25.90 -6.11 7.70
CA ASP A 356 -27.24 -5.58 7.79
C ASP A 356 -27.67 -5.08 6.41
N GLU A 357 -28.40 -5.93 5.68
CA GLU A 357 -28.92 -5.59 4.36
C GLU A 357 -30.04 -4.55 4.41
N SER A 358 -30.69 -4.36 5.57
CA SER A 358 -31.85 -3.47 5.67
C SER A 358 -31.47 -1.99 5.65
N ASN A 359 -30.29 -1.65 6.20
CA ASN A 359 -29.86 -0.27 6.35
C ASN A 359 -28.86 0.19 5.27
N SER A 360 -28.08 -0.70 4.67
CA SER A 360 -27.13 -0.36 3.61
C SER A 360 -26.63 -1.63 2.90
N THR A 361 -26.64 -1.65 1.56
CA THR A 361 -25.98 -2.72 0.80
C THR A 361 -24.67 -2.22 0.21
N GLY A 362 -23.72 -3.11 -0.07
CA GLY A 362 -22.52 -2.71 -0.80
C GLY A 362 -22.85 -2.20 -2.20
N THR A 363 -23.87 -2.76 -2.84
CA THR A 363 -24.30 -2.37 -4.20
C THR A 363 -24.80 -0.93 -4.21
N ALA A 364 -25.71 -0.57 -3.30
CA ALA A 364 -26.21 0.80 -3.19
C ALA A 364 -25.07 1.82 -2.99
N ARG A 365 -24.07 1.47 -2.17
CA ARG A 365 -22.90 2.33 -1.93
C ARG A 365 -22.00 2.45 -3.17
N THR A 366 -21.85 1.38 -3.94
CA THR A 366 -21.09 1.42 -5.20
C THR A 366 -21.82 2.25 -6.25
N ASP A 367 -23.14 2.09 -6.39
CA ASP A 367 -23.96 2.87 -7.32
C ASP A 367 -23.92 4.35 -6.99
N GLU A 368 -24.00 4.70 -5.70
CA GLU A 368 -23.88 6.08 -5.24
C GLU A 368 -22.48 6.66 -5.54
N LEU A 369 -21.41 5.89 -5.31
CA LEU A 369 -20.05 6.31 -5.69
C LEU A 369 -19.96 6.57 -7.20
N MET A 370 -20.50 5.67 -8.03
CA MET A 370 -20.48 5.83 -9.48
C MET A 370 -21.24 7.10 -9.90
N SER A 371 -22.42 7.35 -9.30
CA SER A 371 -23.19 8.58 -9.52
C SER A 371 -22.37 9.84 -9.20
N GLN A 372 -21.69 9.85 -8.04
CA GLN A 372 -20.81 10.97 -7.66
C GLN A 372 -19.64 11.14 -8.63
N LEU A 373 -19.00 10.05 -9.07
CA LEU A 373 -17.91 10.10 -10.04
C LEU A 373 -18.36 10.62 -11.41
N TYR A 374 -19.53 10.20 -11.90
CA TYR A 374 -20.11 10.73 -13.13
C TYR A 374 -20.37 12.24 -13.05
N GLN A 375 -20.87 12.73 -11.92
CA GLN A 375 -21.05 14.18 -11.72
C GLN A 375 -19.72 14.95 -11.69
N LEU A 376 -18.65 14.34 -11.18
CA LEU A 376 -17.31 14.95 -11.15
C LEU A 376 -16.64 14.94 -12.53
N TRP A 377 -16.83 13.89 -13.33
CA TRP A 377 -16.25 13.79 -14.67
C TRP A 377 -16.98 14.63 -15.73
N ASN A 378 -18.24 14.98 -15.49
CA ASN A 378 -19.03 15.82 -16.39
C ASN A 378 -18.91 17.33 -16.11
N LYS A 379 -18.08 17.73 -15.15
CA LYS A 379 -17.72 19.12 -14.84
C LYS A 379 -16.29 19.38 -15.28
#